data_AF-A0A939YGV2-F1
#
_entry.id   AF-A0A939YGV2-F1
#
_cell.length_a   1.000
_cell.length_b   1.000
_cell.length_c   1.000
_cell.angle_alpha   90.00
_cell.angle_beta   90.00
_cell.angle_gamma   90.00
#
_symmetry.space_group_name_H-M   'P 1'
#
loop_
_entity.id
_entity.type
_entity.pdbx_description
1 polymer ?
#
loop_
_entity_poly.entity_id
_entity_poly.type
_entity_poly.pdbx_seq_one_letter_code
_entity_poly.pdbx_strand_id
1 'polypeptide(L)'
;MNYETLFDLFDRKCRNIDETSFYFKTDPNEVEHYIGYLPQYEMPYWVGYCDIENGWECKTAKELFEAPIFDGKSIKDRWNEIVLISIGGINFDEWKIDYCL
;
A
#
# COMPACT_ATOMS: atom_id res chain seq x y z
N MET A 1 9.41 -4.98 8.31
CA MET A 1 9.63 -4.29 7.03
C MET A 1 9.72 -2.78 7.26
N ASN A 2 10.58 -2.07 6.55
CA ASN A 2 10.67 -0.60 6.59
C ASN A 2 10.06 0.03 5.33
N TYR A 3 9.91 1.36 5.34
CA TYR A 3 9.31 2.13 4.24
C TYR A 3 9.97 1.83 2.90
N GLU A 4 11.30 1.94 2.86
CA GLU A 4 12.08 1.76 1.64
C GLU A 4 11.90 0.36 1.05
N THR A 5 11.75 -0.66 1.90
CA THR A 5 11.53 -2.04 1.42
C THR A 5 10.18 -2.17 0.73
N LEU A 6 9.10 -1.63 1.31
CA LEU A 6 7.79 -1.69 0.67
C LEU A 6 7.75 -0.85 -0.60
N PHE A 7 8.33 0.36 -0.54
CA PHE A 7 8.45 1.23 -1.70
C PHE A 7 9.21 0.55 -2.85
N ASP A 8 10.34 -0.07 -2.58
CA ASP A 8 11.14 -0.79 -3.59
C ASP A 8 10.36 -1.95 -4.22
N LEU A 9 9.48 -2.65 -3.47
CA LEU A 9 8.61 -3.68 -4.04
C LEU A 9 7.68 -3.09 -5.11
N PHE A 10 7.07 -1.94 -4.81
CA PHE A 10 6.17 -1.24 -5.74
C PHE A 10 6.94 -0.63 -6.91
N ASP A 11 8.06 0.05 -6.68
CA ASP A 11 8.83 0.73 -7.72
C ASP A 11 9.44 -0.28 -8.71
N ARG A 12 9.93 -1.42 -8.21
CA ARG A 12 10.48 -2.51 -9.04
C ARG A 12 9.42 -3.43 -9.62
N LYS A 13 8.15 -3.25 -9.25
CA LYS A 13 7.01 -4.07 -9.70
C LYS A 13 7.26 -5.55 -9.45
N CYS A 14 7.72 -5.86 -8.24
CA CYS A 14 7.95 -7.24 -7.82
C CYS A 14 6.65 -8.06 -7.90
N ARG A 15 6.75 -9.39 -8.01
CA ARG A 15 5.55 -10.24 -8.08
C ARG A 15 4.72 -10.09 -6.79
N ASN A 16 3.39 -10.17 -6.93
CA ASN A 16 2.42 -10.20 -5.84
C ASN A 16 2.31 -8.88 -5.05
N ILE A 17 2.18 -7.76 -5.76
CA ILE A 17 1.83 -6.44 -5.18
C ILE A 17 0.52 -5.90 -5.78
N ASP A 18 -0.24 -6.78 -6.43
CA ASP A 18 -1.53 -6.47 -7.04
C ASP A 18 -2.52 -5.95 -6.01
N GLU A 19 -2.42 -6.43 -4.76
CA GLU A 19 -3.17 -5.97 -3.61
C GLU A 19 -2.31 -6.04 -2.33
N THR A 20 -2.16 -4.93 -1.63
CA THR A 20 -1.49 -4.81 -0.33
C THR A 20 -2.41 -4.06 0.60
N SER A 21 -2.65 -4.60 1.80
CA SER A 21 -3.55 -3.99 2.77
C SER A 21 -2.87 -3.64 4.09
N PHE A 22 -3.33 -2.55 4.71
CA PHE A 22 -2.79 -2.01 5.95
C PHE A 22 -3.81 -1.12 6.66
N TYR A 23 -3.56 -0.79 7.92
CA TYR A 23 -4.29 0.26 8.62
C TYR A 23 -3.32 1.21 9.30
N PHE A 24 -3.81 2.40 9.66
CA PHE A 24 -3.08 3.30 10.55
C PHE A 24 -3.50 3.04 12.00
N LYS A 25 -2.58 2.64 12.87
CA LYS A 25 -2.85 2.34 14.29
C LYS A 25 -3.33 3.54 15.12
N THR A 26 -3.28 4.73 14.54
CA THR A 26 -3.71 6.00 15.12
C THR A 26 -5.12 6.39 14.67
N ASP A 27 -5.67 5.72 13.65
CA ASP A 27 -7.00 6.02 13.13
C ASP A 27 -8.09 5.37 13.98
N PRO A 28 -9.23 6.07 14.19
CA PRO A 28 -10.38 5.48 14.84
C PRO A 28 -10.86 4.23 14.09
N ASN A 29 -11.03 3.12 14.81
CA ASN A 29 -11.47 1.82 14.28
C ASN A 29 -10.47 1.10 13.36
N GLU A 30 -9.23 1.58 13.24
CA GLU A 30 -8.16 0.86 12.50
C GLU A 30 -8.60 0.45 11.10
N VAL A 31 -9.20 1.40 10.38
CA VAL A 31 -9.79 1.16 9.06
C VAL A 31 -8.72 0.63 8.10
N GLU A 32 -9.08 -0.43 7.37
CA GLU A 32 -8.18 -1.10 6.44
C GLU A 32 -8.20 -0.46 5.06
N HIS A 33 -7.03 -0.02 4.62
CA HIS A 33 -6.73 0.56 3.33
C HIS A 33 -6.11 -0.47 2.39
N TYR A 34 -6.39 -0.34 1.10
CA TYR A 34 -5.84 -1.20 0.06
C TYR A 34 -5.13 -0.37 -1.01
N ILE A 35 -3.94 -0.82 -1.39
CA ILE A 35 -3.15 -0.27 -2.48
C ILE A 35 -2.65 -1.40 -3.38
N GLY A 36 -2.34 -1.10 -4.64
CA GLY A 36 -1.81 -2.14 -5.51
C GLY A 36 -1.28 -1.65 -6.84
N TYR A 37 -0.86 -2.62 -7.66
CA TYR A 37 -0.34 -2.40 -9.00
C TYR A 37 -0.90 -3.42 -10.00
N LEU A 38 -1.56 -2.92 -11.05
CA LEU A 38 -2.19 -3.69 -12.12
C LEU A 38 -1.68 -3.19 -13.49
N PRO A 39 -0.69 -3.88 -14.11
CA PRO A 39 0.04 -3.38 -15.30
C PRO A 39 -0.82 -3.25 -16.56
N GLN A 40 -2.02 -3.83 -16.58
CA GLN A 40 -2.94 -3.80 -17.71
C GLN A 40 -3.68 -2.46 -17.88
N TYR A 41 -3.58 -1.53 -16.92
CA TYR A 41 -4.26 -0.23 -16.95
C TYR A 41 -3.31 0.93 -17.27
N GLU A 42 -3.86 2.04 -17.79
CA GLU A 42 -3.10 3.26 -18.08
C GLU A 42 -2.55 3.93 -16.80
N MET A 43 -3.33 3.87 -15.71
CA MET A 43 -2.96 4.29 -14.36
C MET A 43 -2.82 3.02 -13.52
N PRO A 44 -1.65 2.35 -13.55
CA PRO A 44 -1.54 0.99 -13.04
C PRO A 44 -1.46 0.93 -11.52
N TYR A 45 -1.14 2.02 -10.82
CA TYR A 45 -1.13 2.05 -9.36
C TYR A 45 -2.47 2.57 -8.86
N TRP A 46 -2.96 1.97 -7.79
CA TRP A 46 -4.29 2.27 -7.29
C TRP A 46 -4.35 2.28 -5.76
N VAL A 47 -5.33 3.01 -5.23
CA VAL A 47 -5.81 2.99 -3.85
C VAL A 47 -7.32 2.83 -3.89
N GLY A 48 -7.89 1.90 -3.12
CA GLY A 48 -9.32 1.64 -3.22
C GLY A 48 -9.91 0.62 -2.25
N TYR A 49 -11.14 0.23 -2.59
CA TYR A 49 -12.02 -0.78 -1.99
C TYR A 49 -12.87 -0.44 -0.75
N CYS A 50 -12.48 0.46 0.18
CA CYS A 50 -13.36 0.82 1.32
C CYS A 50 -13.38 2.30 1.76
N ASP A 51 -12.32 3.11 1.54
CA ASP A 51 -12.16 4.38 2.32
C ASP A 51 -12.03 5.66 1.49
N ILE A 52 -11.82 5.57 0.18
CA ILE A 52 -11.74 6.72 -0.72
C ILE A 52 -12.92 6.68 -1.67
N GLU A 53 -13.83 7.65 -1.56
CA GLU A 53 -14.94 7.81 -2.49
C GLU A 53 -14.39 7.98 -3.91
N ASN A 54 -14.70 7.03 -4.80
CA ASN A 54 -14.19 6.86 -6.18
C ASN A 54 -12.78 6.27 -6.32
N GLY A 55 -12.10 5.90 -5.24
CA GLY A 55 -10.71 5.44 -5.28
C GLY A 55 -9.76 6.52 -5.82
N TRP A 56 -8.50 6.13 -6.00
CA TRP A 56 -7.50 7.00 -6.62
C TRP A 56 -6.48 6.15 -7.39
N GLU A 57 -6.05 6.64 -8.55
CA GLU A 57 -5.14 5.94 -9.44
C GLU A 57 -4.02 6.86 -9.93
N CYS A 58 -2.82 6.31 -10.15
CA CYS A 58 -1.65 7.08 -10.58
C CYS A 58 -0.66 6.26 -11.42
N LYS A 59 0.37 6.93 -11.96
CA LYS A 59 1.32 6.33 -12.93
C LYS A 59 2.54 5.72 -12.28
N THR A 60 2.91 6.18 -11.09
CA THR A 60 4.17 5.81 -10.44
C THR A 60 3.97 5.38 -8.99
N ALA A 61 4.85 4.51 -8.50
CA ALA A 61 4.93 4.15 -7.09
C ALA A 61 5.21 5.38 -6.22
N LYS A 62 6.02 6.32 -6.72
CA LYS A 62 6.28 7.57 -6.01
C LYS A 62 5.02 8.39 -5.78
N GLU A 63 4.18 8.56 -6.79
CA GLU A 63 2.88 9.23 -6.64
C GLU A 63 2.02 8.49 -5.60
N LEU A 64 1.95 7.16 -5.66
CA LEU A 64 1.21 6.34 -4.71
C LEU A 64 1.65 6.55 -3.25
N PHE A 65 2.95 6.61 -3.00
CA PHE A 65 3.49 6.69 -1.64
C PHE A 65 3.56 8.12 -1.09
N GLU A 66 3.59 9.13 -1.95
CA GLU A 66 3.76 10.55 -1.57
C GLU A 66 2.49 11.40 -1.76
N ALA A 67 1.41 10.88 -2.35
CA ALA A 67 0.16 11.62 -2.51
C ALA A 67 -0.57 11.83 -1.17
N PRO A 68 -1.05 13.04 -0.86
CA PRO A 68 -1.69 13.37 0.42
C PRO A 68 -3.18 12.96 0.47
N ILE A 69 -3.47 11.68 0.21
CA ILE A 69 -4.84 11.15 0.04
C ILE A 69 -5.45 10.58 1.33
N PHE A 70 -4.67 10.45 2.41
CA PHE A 70 -5.14 9.99 3.73
C PHE A 70 -5.21 11.17 4.69
N ASP A 71 -6.37 11.83 4.79
CA ASP A 71 -6.57 13.05 5.60
C ASP A 71 -5.53 14.15 5.36
N GLY A 72 -5.16 14.36 4.09
CA GLY A 72 -4.17 15.35 3.68
C GLY A 72 -2.73 14.93 3.93
N LYS A 73 -2.48 13.67 4.29
CA LYS A 73 -1.14 13.08 4.48
C LYS A 73 -0.93 11.88 3.56
N SER A 74 0.33 11.58 3.29
CA SER A 74 0.74 10.45 2.45
C SER A 74 1.09 9.20 3.27
N ILE A 75 1.27 8.06 2.60
CA ILE A 75 1.85 6.83 3.18
C ILE A 75 3.21 7.14 3.79
N LYS A 76 4.03 7.94 3.10
CA LYS A 76 5.35 8.35 3.56
C LYS A 76 5.29 9.17 4.85
N ASP A 77 4.37 10.15 4.93
CA ASP A 77 4.21 10.99 6.12
C ASP A 77 3.75 10.17 7.34
N ARG A 78 2.91 9.15 7.10
CA ARG A 78 2.28 8.33 8.14
C ARG A 78 2.95 6.97 8.32
N TRP A 79 4.12 6.72 7.75
CA TRP A 79 4.74 5.39 7.75
C TRP A 79 4.86 4.76 9.15
N ASN A 80 5.20 5.56 10.15
CA ASN A 80 5.36 5.09 11.54
C ASN A 80 4.04 4.65 12.20
N GLU A 81 2.91 4.94 11.56
CA GLU A 81 1.55 4.60 11.99
C GLU A 81 1.01 3.34 11.29
N ILE A 82 1.65 2.91 10.20
CA ILE A 82 1.19 1.79 9.37
C ILE A 82 1.41 0.45 10.07
N VAL A 83 0.39 -0.39 10.02
CA VAL A 83 0.44 -1.81 10.33
C VAL A 83 0.02 -2.59 9.08
N LEU A 84 0.96 -3.33 8.49
CA LEU A 84 0.72 -4.16 7.30
C LEU A 84 -0.08 -5.40 7.68
N ILE A 85 -1.14 -5.69 6.92
CA ILE A 85 -2.01 -6.86 7.07
C ILE A 85 -1.67 -7.93 6.04
N SER A 86 -1.55 -7.54 4.77
CA SER A 86 -1.27 -8.46 3.67
C SER A 86 -0.45 -7.82 2.54
N ILE A 87 0.32 -8.63 1.81
CA ILE A 87 1.02 -8.25 0.58
C ILE A 87 0.75 -9.32 -0.47
N GLY A 88 0.16 -8.95 -1.60
CA GLY A 88 -0.22 -9.86 -2.68
C GLY A 88 -1.25 -10.89 -2.25
N GLY A 89 -2.18 -10.51 -1.36
CA GLY A 89 -3.17 -11.41 -0.76
C GLY A 89 -2.61 -12.43 0.23
N ILE A 90 -1.30 -12.40 0.53
CA ILE A 90 -0.67 -13.24 1.56
C ILE A 90 -0.62 -12.46 2.86
N ASN A 91 -1.04 -13.07 3.96
CA ASN A 91 -0.94 -12.47 5.29
C ASN A 91 0.51 -12.02 5.57
N PHE A 92 0.70 -10.84 6.15
CA PHE A 92 2.01 -10.24 6.31
C PHE A 92 2.95 -11.08 7.20
N ASP A 93 2.43 -11.81 8.19
CA ASP A 93 3.24 -12.71 9.01
C ASP A 93 3.78 -13.90 8.22
N GLU A 94 2.95 -14.49 7.35
CA GLU A 94 3.35 -15.56 6.44
C GLU A 94 4.31 -15.03 5.36
N TRP A 95 4.02 -13.85 4.82
CA TRP A 95 4.86 -13.20 3.81
C TRP A 95 6.29 -12.97 4.34
N LYS A 96 6.47 -12.59 5.61
CA LYS A 96 7.82 -12.43 6.19
C LYS A 96 8.62 -13.73 6.20
N ILE A 97 7.97 -14.87 6.42
CA ILE A 97 8.61 -16.19 6.48
C ILE A 97 9.13 -16.59 5.08
N ASP A 98 8.31 -16.43 4.05
CA ASP A 98 8.65 -16.85 2.68
C ASP A 98 9.71 -15.97 2.01
N TYR A 99 9.79 -14.69 2.42
CA TYR A 99 10.69 -13.70 1.84
C TYR A 99 11.90 -13.35 2.72
N CYS A 100 12.15 -14.11 3.79
CA CYS A 100 13.30 -13.97 4.71
C CYS A 100 13.49 -12.55 5.27
N LEU A 101 12.41 -11.91 5.74
CA LEU A 101 12.43 -10.63 6.47
C LEU A 101 12.25 -10.79 7.98
#